data_AF-W2P988-F1
#
_entry.id   AF-W2P988-F1
#
_cell.length_a   1.000
_cell.length_b   1.000
_cell.length_c   1.000
_cell.angle_alpha   90.00
_cell.angle_beta   90.00
_cell.angle_gamma   90.00
#
_symmetry.space_group_name_H-M   'P 1'
#
loop_
_entity.id
_entity.type
_entity.pdbx_description
1 polymer ?
#
loop_
_entity_poly.entity_id
_entity_poly.type
_entity_poly.pdbx_seq_one_letter_code
_entity_poly.pdbx_strand_id
1 'polypeptide(L)'
;MTGQDAILAMDFMVPAGIRLDLADGTLCLPDEIRIQLSGRRPLYDEHVSAVRLEELEVIEAGQEVEIPLRSKPSKKLWLTRGEHWIPTLVEGAGWRRYLQVTNISDRTRCLPAHTQVGMWLSGDRVPRRQGF
;
A
#
# COMPACT_ATOMS: atom_id res chain seq x y z
N MET A 1 34.99 11.89 -2.04
CA MET A 1 34.15 12.60 -3.02
C MET A 1 33.61 11.54 -3.96
N THR A 2 32.32 11.23 -3.92
CA THR A 2 31.71 10.37 -4.95
C THR A 2 31.38 11.27 -6.14
N GLY A 3 32.28 11.29 -7.12
CA GLY A 3 32.05 11.93 -8.42
C GLY A 3 31.19 11.04 -9.31
N GLN A 4 30.57 11.63 -10.34
CA GLN A 4 29.92 10.87 -11.40
C GLN A 4 30.98 10.45 -12.42
N ASP A 5 31.16 9.15 -12.64
CA ASP A 5 32.17 8.64 -13.60
C ASP A 5 31.71 8.74 -15.06
N ALA A 6 30.39 8.76 -15.30
CA ALA A 6 29.80 8.90 -16.62
C ALA A 6 28.39 9.52 -16.56
N ILE A 7 27.99 10.19 -17.64
CA ILE A 7 26.63 10.69 -17.84
C ILE A 7 26.06 10.00 -19.08
N LEU A 8 24.94 9.31 -18.92
CA LEU A 8 24.20 8.71 -20.02
C LEU A 8 23.13 9.70 -20.50
N ALA A 9 23.26 10.16 -21.74
CA ALA A 9 22.26 11.01 -22.36
C ALA A 9 21.14 10.19 -23.03
N MET A 10 20.02 10.86 -23.33
CA MET A 10 18.80 10.19 -23.83
C MET A 10 19.00 9.50 -25.19
N ASP A 11 19.86 10.06 -26.04
CA ASP A 11 20.24 9.52 -27.35
C ASP A 11 20.98 8.18 -27.25
N PHE A 12 21.64 7.90 -26.13
CA PHE A 12 22.18 6.58 -25.83
C PHE A 12 21.11 5.68 -25.19
N MET A 13 20.39 6.17 -24.18
CA MET A 13 19.47 5.37 -23.38
C MET A 13 18.30 4.81 -24.21
N VAL A 14 17.70 5.63 -25.09
CA VAL A 14 16.48 5.26 -25.82
C VAL A 14 16.75 4.16 -26.87
N PRO A 15 17.74 4.27 -27.79
CA PRO A 15 18.04 3.21 -28.74
C PRO A 15 18.58 1.94 -28.07
N ALA A 16 19.31 2.10 -26.96
CA ALA A 16 19.79 0.99 -26.18
C ALA A 16 18.66 0.30 -25.38
N GLY A 17 17.42 0.79 -25.39
CA GLY A 17 16.30 0.16 -24.69
C GLY A 17 16.36 0.25 -23.16
N ILE A 18 17.17 1.18 -22.63
CA ILE A 18 17.32 1.40 -21.19
C ILE A 18 16.09 2.13 -20.65
N ARG A 19 15.53 1.64 -19.54
CA ARG A 19 14.33 2.20 -18.91
C ARG A 19 14.63 2.71 -17.52
N LEU A 20 14.03 3.84 -17.15
CA LEU A 20 14.07 4.34 -15.77
C LEU A 20 12.77 3.95 -15.07
N ASP A 21 12.90 3.11 -14.03
CA ASP A 21 11.80 2.83 -13.11
C ASP A 21 11.89 3.82 -11.95
N LEU A 22 11.16 4.93 -12.07
CA LEU A 22 11.11 5.96 -11.03
C LEU A 22 10.37 5.49 -9.77
N ALA A 23 9.56 4.43 -9.87
CA ALA A 23 8.84 3.88 -8.73
C ALA A 23 9.74 2.98 -7.89
N ASP A 24 10.52 2.09 -8.49
CA ASP A 24 11.53 1.31 -7.77
C ASP A 24 12.83 2.11 -7.54
N GLY A 25 12.99 3.26 -8.21
CA GLY A 25 14.20 4.06 -8.18
C GLY A 25 15.37 3.38 -8.87
N THR A 26 15.10 2.60 -9.92
CA THR A 26 16.09 1.76 -10.61
C THR A 26 16.24 2.12 -12.09
N LEU A 27 17.38 1.77 -12.66
CA LEU A 27 17.64 1.77 -14.09
C LEU A 27 17.61 0.31 -14.56
N CYS A 28 16.80 0.03 -15.58
CA CYS A 28 16.60 -1.29 -16.16
C CYS A 28 17.26 -1.35 -17.53
N LEU A 29 18.21 -2.27 -17.69
CA LEU A 29 18.84 -2.58 -18.96
C LEU A 29 17.96 -3.54 -19.79
N PRO A 30 18.20 -3.70 -21.10
CA PRO A 30 17.40 -4.55 -21.98
C PRO A 30 17.43 -6.04 -21.63
N ASP A 31 18.50 -6.47 -20.97
CA ASP A 31 18.71 -7.80 -20.41
C ASP A 31 18.09 -7.96 -19.01
N GLU A 32 17.21 -7.03 -18.63
CA GLU A 32 16.49 -6.98 -17.36
C GLU A 32 17.38 -6.80 -16.12
N ILE A 33 18.66 -6.45 -16.29
CA ILE A 33 19.51 -6.06 -15.16
C ILE A 33 18.99 -4.74 -14.57
N ARG A 34 18.76 -4.74 -13.25
CA ARG A 34 18.31 -3.57 -12.49
C ARG A 34 19.42 -3.00 -11.64
N ILE A 35 19.67 -1.70 -11.80
CA ILE A 35 20.69 -0.96 -11.06
C ILE A 35 20.00 0.09 -10.18
N GLN A 36 20.26 0.10 -8.88
CA GLN A 36 19.68 1.09 -7.97
C GLN A 36 20.28 2.48 -8.24
N LEU A 37 19.42 3.47 -8.46
CA LEU A 37 19.86 4.85 -8.61
C LEU A 37 20.22 5.43 -7.24
N SER A 38 21.41 6.01 -7.14
CA SER A 38 21.89 6.62 -5.90
C SER A 38 20.95 7.75 -5.44
N GLY A 39 20.70 7.83 -4.14
CA GLY A 39 19.79 8.80 -3.53
C GLY A 39 18.30 8.56 -3.82
N ARG A 40 17.95 7.54 -4.62
CA ARG A 40 16.57 7.11 -4.84
C ARG A 40 16.29 5.87 -4.00
N ARG A 41 15.10 5.84 -3.41
CA ARG A 41 14.57 4.68 -2.69
C ARG A 41 13.27 4.26 -3.39
N PRO A 42 12.92 2.97 -3.38
CA PRO A 42 11.64 2.53 -3.90
C PRO A 42 10.49 3.31 -3.26
N LEU A 43 9.51 3.72 -4.05
CA LEU A 43 8.27 4.34 -3.59
C LEU A 43 7.44 3.35 -2.76
N TYR A 44 7.70 2.06 -2.90
CA TYR A 44 7.05 0.99 -2.16
C TYR A 44 7.81 0.65 -0.87
N ASP A 45 7.08 0.25 0.16
CA ASP A 45 7.68 -0.30 1.38
C ASP A 45 7.70 -1.83 1.29
N GLU A 46 8.85 -2.45 1.50
CA GLU A 46 8.94 -3.91 1.67
C GLU A 46 8.27 -4.34 2.99
N HIS A 47 8.28 -3.47 4.01
CA HIS A 47 7.79 -3.75 5.36
C HIS A 47 6.36 -3.23 5.57
N VAL A 48 5.42 -3.88 4.87
CA VAL A 48 3.99 -3.61 4.97
C VAL A 48 3.41 -4.24 6.25
N SER A 49 2.78 -3.44 7.12
CA SER A 49 1.94 -4.00 8.19
C SER A 49 0.48 -4.00 7.76
N ALA A 50 -0.02 -5.14 7.31
CA ALA A 50 -1.41 -5.27 6.87
C ALA A 50 -2.37 -5.12 8.07
N VAL A 51 -3.50 -4.43 7.83
CA VAL A 51 -4.67 -4.45 8.72
C VAL A 51 -5.64 -5.46 8.12
N ARG A 52 -5.93 -6.52 8.88
CA ARG A 52 -6.72 -7.65 8.43
C ARG A 52 -7.74 -8.02 9.48
N LEU A 53 -8.83 -8.65 9.05
CA LEU A 53 -9.70 -9.38 9.95
C LEU A 53 -8.93 -10.54 10.58
N GLU A 54 -9.10 -10.72 11.89
CA GLU A 54 -8.50 -11.84 12.61
C GLU A 54 -9.28 -13.13 12.36
N GLU A 55 -10.60 -13.03 12.36
CA GLU A 55 -11.53 -14.14 12.17
C GLU A 55 -12.48 -13.88 10.99
N LEU A 56 -13.32 -14.86 10.67
CA LEU A 56 -14.38 -14.71 9.68
C LEU A 56 -15.50 -13.86 10.27
N GLU A 57 -15.90 -12.81 9.56
CA GLU A 57 -16.98 -11.91 9.97
C GLU A 57 -18.19 -12.07 9.08
N VAL A 58 -19.38 -12.18 9.67
CA VAL A 58 -20.65 -12.23 8.95
C VAL A 58 -21.38 -10.92 9.23
N ILE A 59 -21.44 -10.04 8.23
CA ILE A 59 -22.01 -8.70 8.35
C ILE A 59 -23.33 -8.66 7.59
N GLU A 60 -24.43 -8.41 8.29
CA GLU A 60 -25.74 -8.21 7.66
C GLU A 60 -25.79 -6.94 6.80
N ALA A 61 -26.80 -6.83 5.95
CA ALA A 61 -26.98 -5.67 5.08
C ALA A 61 -27.06 -4.38 5.91
N GLY A 62 -26.20 -3.40 5.61
CA GLY A 62 -26.15 -2.12 6.32
C GLY A 62 -25.58 -2.18 7.75
N GLN A 63 -25.04 -3.32 8.18
CA GLN A 63 -24.32 -3.45 9.46
C GLN A 63 -22.81 -3.29 9.26
N GLU A 64 -22.09 -3.26 10.37
CA GLU A 64 -20.66 -3.04 10.43
C GLU A 64 -19.96 -4.00 11.39
N VAL A 65 -18.65 -4.13 11.21
CA VAL A 65 -17.74 -4.69 12.22
C VAL A 65 -16.62 -3.72 12.52
N GLU A 66 -16.19 -3.68 13.79
CA GLU A 66 -15.09 -2.84 14.24
C GLU A 66 -13.79 -3.62 14.34
N ILE A 67 -12.73 -3.07 13.76
CA ILE A 67 -11.37 -3.61 13.84
C ILE A 67 -10.51 -2.63 14.64
N PRO A 68 -10.02 -2.98 15.83
CA PRO A 68 -9.20 -2.09 16.63
C PRO A 68 -7.87 -1.80 15.94
N LEU A 69 -7.49 -0.52 15.86
CA LEU A 69 -6.22 -0.11 15.25
C LEU A 69 -5.18 0.22 16.33
N ARG A 70 -3.98 -0.32 16.15
CA ARG A 70 -2.80 0.11 16.91
C ARG A 70 -2.21 1.37 16.26
N SER A 71 -2.00 2.41 17.06
CA SER A 71 -1.38 3.65 16.59
C SER A 71 0.05 3.41 16.08
N LYS A 72 0.38 3.98 14.91
CA LYS A 72 1.72 3.97 14.33
C LYS A 72 2.11 5.39 13.88
N PRO A 73 2.74 6.21 14.73
CA PRO A 73 2.92 7.64 14.50
C PRO A 73 3.79 7.99 13.28
N SER A 74 4.70 7.11 12.86
CA SER A 74 5.56 7.32 11.68
C SER A 74 5.02 6.69 10.38
N LYS A 75 3.81 6.11 10.43
CA LYS A 75 3.21 5.42 9.28
C LYS A 75 1.87 6.06 8.89
N LYS A 76 1.59 6.06 7.59
CA LYS A 76 0.28 6.40 7.03
C LYS A 76 -0.55 5.13 6.86
N LEU A 77 -1.84 5.23 7.18
CA LEU A 77 -2.82 4.18 6.94
C LEU A 77 -3.38 4.34 5.54
N TRP A 78 -3.27 3.28 4.75
CA TRP A 78 -3.92 3.13 3.46
C TRP A 78 -5.06 2.15 3.59
N LEU A 79 -6.22 2.47 3.06
CA LEU A 79 -7.43 1.66 3.14
C LEU A 79 -7.81 1.15 1.75
N THR A 80 -8.40 -0.04 1.69
CA THR A 80 -8.92 -0.57 0.43
C THR A 80 -10.42 -0.80 0.53
N ARG A 81 -11.14 -0.42 -0.51
CA ARG A 81 -12.57 -0.68 -0.61
C ARG A 81 -12.79 -2.06 -1.22
N GLY A 82 -13.68 -2.84 -0.60
CA GLY A 82 -14.20 -4.06 -1.22
C GLY A 82 -15.34 -3.78 -2.19
N GLU A 83 -15.71 -4.80 -2.97
CA GLU A 83 -16.82 -4.71 -3.92
C GLU A 83 -18.15 -4.34 -3.24
N HIS A 84 -18.37 -4.85 -2.02
CA HIS A 84 -19.64 -4.75 -1.29
C HIS A 84 -19.49 -4.26 0.15
N TRP A 85 -18.33 -3.73 0.50
CA TRP A 85 -18.07 -3.18 1.83
C TRP A 85 -17.11 -2.00 1.74
N ILE A 86 -17.20 -1.09 2.70
CA ILE A 86 -16.32 0.08 2.81
C ILE A 86 -15.70 0.14 4.20
N PRO A 87 -14.37 0.40 4.30
CA PRO A 87 -13.77 0.69 5.58
C PRO A 87 -13.82 2.20 5.86
N THR A 88 -14.23 2.56 7.07
CA THR A 88 -14.25 3.94 7.57
C THR A 88 -13.36 4.02 8.80
N LEU A 89 -12.42 4.97 8.80
CA LEU A 89 -11.62 5.25 9.99
C LEU A 89 -12.47 6.05 10.97
N VAL A 90 -12.63 5.53 12.18
CA VAL A 90 -13.40 6.19 13.24
C VAL A 90 -12.50 6.46 14.44
N GLU A 91 -12.62 7.67 14.98
CA GLU A 91 -11.97 8.07 16.23
C GLU A 91 -12.96 7.85 17.38
N GLY A 92 -12.65 6.89 18.25
CA GLY A 92 -13.45 6.60 19.44
C GLY A 92 -13.12 7.54 20.60
N ALA A 93 -13.76 7.31 21.74
CA ALA A 93 -13.42 8.02 22.97
C ALA A 93 -11.95 7.74 23.40
N GLY A 94 -11.18 8.82 23.59
CA GLY A 94 -9.77 8.76 24.00
C GLY A 94 -8.80 8.53 22.84
N TRP A 95 -7.83 7.62 23.02
CA TRP A 95 -6.77 7.32 22.04
C TRP A 95 -7.08 6.11 21.14
N ARG A 96 -8.32 5.60 21.19
CA ARG A 96 -8.72 4.41 20.44
C ARG A 96 -9.17 4.81 19.05
N ARG A 97 -8.44 4.33 18.05
CA ARG A 97 -8.87 4.37 16.65
C ARG A 97 -9.31 2.96 16.26
N TYR A 98 -10.39 2.86 15.52
CA TYR A 98 -10.85 1.61 14.94
C TYR A 98 -11.25 1.83 13.49
N LEU A 99 -11.25 0.74 12.74
CA LEU A 99 -11.74 0.70 11.38
C LEU A 99 -13.11 0.05 11.40
N GLN A 100 -14.13 0.77 10.98
CA GLN A 100 -15.48 0.26 10.82
C GLN A 100 -15.62 -0.25 9.39
N VAL A 101 -15.83 -1.56 9.21
CA VAL A 101 -16.07 -2.16 7.90
C VAL A 101 -17.56 -2.34 7.74
N THR A 102 -18.19 -1.49 6.92
CA THR A 102 -19.63 -1.48 6.71
C THR A 102 -20.00 -2.26 5.46
N ASN A 103 -20.97 -3.16 5.58
CA ASN A 103 -21.57 -3.84 4.44
C ASN A 103 -22.55 -2.89 3.71
N ILE A 104 -22.25 -2.57 2.46
CA ILE A 104 -23.04 -1.65 1.62
C ILE A 104 -23.94 -2.39 0.61
N SER A 105 -24.02 -3.72 0.70
CA SER A 105 -24.94 -4.51 -0.13
C SER A 105 -26.28 -4.74 0.56
N ASP A 106 -27.25 -5.18 -0.21
CA ASP A 106 -28.61 -5.55 0.20
C ASP A 106 -28.69 -6.96 0.82
N ARG A 107 -27.55 -7.66 0.95
CA ARG A 107 -27.46 -9.04 1.44
C ARG A 107 -26.39 -9.17 2.50
N THR A 108 -26.53 -10.19 3.35
CA THR A 108 -25.49 -10.59 4.31
C THR A 108 -24.21 -10.96 3.58
N ARG A 109 -23.07 -10.50 4.10
CA ARG A 109 -21.73 -10.73 3.53
C ARG A 109 -20.84 -11.42 4.54
N CYS A 110 -20.22 -12.51 4.11
CA CYS A 110 -19.17 -13.18 4.86
C CYS A 110 -17.82 -12.66 4.37
N LEU A 111 -17.06 -12.05 5.26
CA LEU A 111 -15.68 -11.65 5.04
C LEU A 111 -14.76 -12.73 5.62
N PRO A 112 -13.95 -13.41 4.79
CA PRO A 112 -13.02 -14.41 5.29
C PRO A 112 -12.03 -13.84 6.30
N ALA A 113 -11.56 -14.71 7.21
CA ALA A 113 -10.40 -14.41 8.04
C ALA A 113 -9.22 -13.96 7.16
N HIS A 114 -8.41 -13.04 7.69
CA HIS A 114 -7.28 -12.44 7.01
C HIS A 114 -7.61 -11.57 5.79
N THR A 115 -8.90 -11.26 5.54
CA THR A 115 -9.28 -10.24 4.55
C THR A 115 -8.58 -8.94 4.89
N GLN A 116 -7.81 -8.41 3.94
CA GLN A 116 -7.05 -7.19 4.12
C GLN A 116 -7.93 -5.98 3.81
N VAL A 117 -8.10 -5.13 4.81
CA VAL A 117 -8.95 -3.93 4.76
C VAL A 117 -8.11 -2.65 4.77
N GLY A 118 -6.84 -2.76 5.18
CA GLY A 118 -5.91 -1.64 5.22
C GLY A 118 -4.46 -2.09 5.25
N MET A 119 -3.54 -1.14 5.23
CA MET A 119 -2.13 -1.35 5.50
C MET A 119 -1.45 -0.08 6.04
N TRP A 120 -0.45 -0.28 6.89
CA TRP A 120 0.43 0.79 7.36
C TRP A 120 1.71 0.82 6.53
N LEU A 121 1.99 1.97 5.93
CA LEU A 121 3.21 2.24 5.16
C LEU A 121 3.97 3.43 5.75
N SER A 122 5.28 3.48 5.56
CA SER A 122 6.07 4.65 5.93
C SER A 122 5.54 5.90 5.20
N GLY A 123 5.59 7.09 5.82
CA GLY A 123 4.83 8.25 5.37
C GLY A 123 5.14 8.79 3.96
N ASP A 124 6.31 8.46 3.42
CA ASP A 124 6.78 8.78 2.06
C ASP A 124 6.51 7.65 1.04
N ARG A 125 5.92 6.53 1.47
CA ARG A 125 5.69 5.34 0.66
C ARG A 125 4.24 5.21 0.22
N VAL A 126 4.05 4.54 -0.92
CA VAL A 126 2.74 4.24 -1.51
C VAL A 126 2.53 2.73 -1.65
N PRO A 127 1.27 2.26 -1.68
CA PRO A 127 0.95 0.86 -1.90
C PRO A 127 1.35 0.40 -3.30
N ARG A 128 1.92 -0.81 -3.39
CA ARG A 128 2.17 -1.48 -4.68
C ARG A 128 0.95 -2.27 -5.18
N ARG A 129 0.09 -2.72 -4.26
CA ARG A 129 -1.10 -3.50 -4.59
C ARG A 129 -2.21 -2.56 -5.09
N GLN A 130 -2.88 -2.96 -6.16
CA GLN A 130 -4.05 -2.26 -6.68
C GLN A 130 -5.17 -2.21 -5.63
N GLY A 131 -5.95 -1.13 -5.63
CA GLY A 131 -7.10 -0.94 -4.76
C GLY A 131 -6.81 -0.22 -3.44
N PHE A 132 -5.58 0.30 -3.26
CA PHE A 132 -5.18 1.18 -2.16
C PHE A 132 -4.76 2.55 -2.67
#